data_AF-A0A9D7H904-F1
#
_entry.id   AF-A0A9D7H904-F1
#
_cell.length_a   1.000
_cell.length_b   1.000
_cell.length_c   1.000
_cell.angle_alpha   90.00
_cell.angle_beta   90.00
_cell.angle_gamma   90.00
#
_symmetry.space_group_name_H-M   'P 1'
#
loop_
_entity.id
_entity.type
_entity.pdbx_description
1 polymer ?
#
loop_
_entity_poly.entity_id
_entity_poly.type
_entity_poly.pdbx_seq_one_letter_code
_entity_poly.pdbx_strand_id
1 'polypeptide(L)'
;MKTLSVWSSLLSYARLLALQLKTSALLALQYRVDFALDALVEVVWAVSALVPLLVIFETRNTIAGWAFAEALLVVGWFTMLQGVIEGAINPSLLSIVEHVRNGTLDFLLIKPKDAQFLLSTSRFSPWKCANVITAFVIFGVALRRIERTPTAVDIAFATMLFVAAVAILYSITLLSVSASFFVVRIDNLTYLFSSLFDVARWPSSVFRGALRFVFTFIIPFGLMTTYPAEALLGRLPVMRLAVALTIALAFVIGSRVVLRRSIRHYTSASS
;
A
#
# COMPACT_ATOMS: atom_id res chain seq x y z
N MET A 1 23.42 14.80 -24.63
CA MET A 1 22.48 13.91 -25.35
C MET A 1 21.79 12.86 -24.47
N LYS A 2 22.42 12.22 -23.47
CA LYS A 2 21.75 11.22 -22.59
C LYS A 2 20.65 11.78 -21.68
N THR A 3 20.78 13.01 -21.19
CA THR A 3 19.79 13.65 -20.28
C THR A 3 18.46 13.95 -20.99
N LEU A 4 18.48 14.49 -22.22
CA LEU A 4 17.27 14.77 -23.02
C LEU A 4 16.46 13.50 -23.35
N SER A 5 17.14 12.36 -23.51
CA SER A 5 16.54 11.03 -23.69
C SER A 5 15.83 10.53 -22.41
N VAL A 6 16.42 10.75 -21.23
CA VAL A 6 15.80 10.39 -19.95
C VAL A 6 14.56 11.25 -19.68
N TRP A 7 14.64 12.56 -19.89
CA TRP A 7 13.50 13.47 -19.68
C TRP A 7 12.31 13.14 -20.59
N SER A 8 12.55 12.90 -21.88
CA SER A 8 11.51 12.49 -22.83
C SER A 8 10.90 11.12 -22.48
N SER A 9 11.71 10.19 -21.94
CA SER A 9 11.22 8.91 -21.44
C SER A 9 10.30 9.09 -20.22
N LEU A 10 10.70 9.89 -19.23
CA LEU A 10 9.92 10.18 -18.02
C LEU A 10 8.59 10.88 -18.34
N LEU A 11 8.62 11.88 -19.24
CA LEU A 11 7.42 12.53 -19.75
C LEU A 11 6.47 11.55 -20.43
N SER A 12 7.01 10.57 -21.16
CA SER A 12 6.19 9.51 -21.77
C SER A 12 5.54 8.62 -20.72
N TYR A 13 6.27 8.20 -19.68
CA TYR A 13 5.72 7.41 -18.57
C TYR A 13 4.64 8.19 -17.80
N ALA A 14 4.88 9.47 -17.51
CA ALA A 14 3.91 10.33 -16.83
C ALA A 14 2.64 10.54 -17.66
N ARG A 15 2.77 10.74 -18.98
CA ARG A 15 1.61 10.84 -19.90
C ARG A 15 0.81 9.53 -19.93
N LEU A 16 1.48 8.39 -19.98
CA LEU A 16 0.83 7.07 -19.94
C LEU A 16 0.07 6.87 -18.62
N LEU A 17 0.69 7.19 -17.49
CA LEU A 17 0.06 7.13 -16.18
C LEU A 17 -1.18 8.02 -16.12
N ALA A 18 -1.08 9.27 -16.58
CA ALA A 18 -2.20 10.20 -16.61
C ALA A 18 -3.35 9.71 -17.50
N LEU A 19 -3.04 9.10 -18.65
CA LEU A 19 -4.03 8.47 -19.53
C LEU A 19 -4.72 7.29 -18.84
N GLN A 20 -3.97 6.38 -18.20
CA GLN A 20 -4.53 5.23 -17.48
C GLN A 20 -5.42 5.64 -16.31
N LEU A 21 -4.98 6.65 -15.54
CA LEU A 21 -5.77 7.27 -14.48
C LEU A 21 -7.06 7.88 -15.03
N LYS A 22 -6.97 8.68 -16.09
CA LYS A 22 -8.13 9.31 -16.73
C LYS A 22 -9.12 8.27 -17.23
N THR A 23 -8.66 7.23 -17.92
CA THR A 23 -9.53 6.16 -18.42
C THR A 23 -10.22 5.41 -17.29
N SER A 24 -9.48 5.07 -16.23
CA SER A 24 -10.06 4.40 -15.05
C SER A 24 -11.09 5.28 -14.34
N ALA A 25 -10.81 6.58 -14.22
CA ALA A 25 -11.74 7.55 -13.65
C ALA A 25 -13.01 7.71 -14.49
N LEU A 26 -12.89 7.81 -15.82
CA LEU A 26 -14.03 7.92 -16.72
C LEU A 26 -14.93 6.67 -16.67
N LEU A 27 -14.33 5.47 -16.62
CA LEU A 27 -15.06 4.22 -16.48
C LEU A 27 -15.82 4.15 -15.15
N ALA A 28 -15.18 4.55 -14.04
CA ALA A 28 -15.83 4.57 -12.74
C ALA A 28 -16.98 5.59 -12.69
N LEU A 29 -16.80 6.77 -13.27
CA LEU A 29 -17.81 7.82 -13.31
C LEU A 29 -18.95 7.55 -14.32
N GLN A 30 -18.82 6.53 -15.18
CA GLN A 30 -19.92 6.08 -16.03
C GLN A 30 -21.05 5.49 -15.18
N TYR A 31 -20.70 4.73 -14.14
CA TYR A 31 -21.63 4.14 -13.18
C TYR A 31 -21.58 4.92 -11.85
N ARG A 32 -22.09 6.15 -11.87
CA ARG A 32 -21.97 7.11 -10.75
C ARG A 32 -22.55 6.59 -9.43
N VAL A 33 -23.62 5.81 -9.50
CA VAL A 33 -24.25 5.22 -8.30
C VAL A 33 -23.33 4.17 -7.71
N ASP A 34 -22.80 3.26 -8.51
CA ASP A 34 -21.85 2.24 -8.07
C ASP A 34 -20.60 2.89 -7.47
N PHE A 35 -20.05 3.92 -8.12
CA PHE A 35 -18.94 4.71 -7.58
C PHE A 35 -19.24 5.30 -6.19
N ALA A 36 -20.44 5.87 -6.02
CA ALA A 36 -20.84 6.46 -4.75
C ALA A 36 -21.07 5.40 -3.66
N LEU A 37 -21.67 4.26 -4.02
CA LEU A 37 -21.86 3.13 -3.11
C LEU A 37 -20.53 2.52 -2.69
N ASP A 38 -19.61 2.30 -3.62
CA ASP A 38 -18.26 1.80 -3.32
C ASP A 38 -17.53 2.77 -2.40
N ALA A 39 -17.54 4.07 -2.71
CA ALA A 39 -16.92 5.09 -1.86
C ALA A 39 -17.55 5.12 -0.45
N LEU A 40 -18.87 4.95 -0.32
CA LEU A 40 -19.54 4.85 0.97
C LEU A 40 -19.11 3.60 1.74
N VAL A 41 -19.03 2.45 1.07
CA VAL A 41 -18.57 1.19 1.66
C VAL A 41 -17.13 1.34 2.19
N GLU A 42 -16.25 2.02 1.45
CA GLU A 42 -14.90 2.33 1.91
C GLU A 42 -14.90 3.16 3.21
N VAL A 43 -15.73 4.20 3.28
CA VAL A 43 -15.86 5.02 4.50
C VAL A 43 -16.40 4.17 5.67
N VAL A 44 -17.40 3.31 5.42
CA VAL A 44 -17.95 2.41 6.45
C VAL A 44 -16.87 1.45 6.96
N TRP A 45 -16.04 0.88 6.08
CA TRP A 45 -14.92 0.04 6.48
C TRP A 45 -13.88 0.79 7.30
N ALA A 46 -13.51 2.00 6.88
CA ALA A 46 -12.56 2.85 7.61
C ALA A 46 -13.09 3.24 9.01
N VAL A 47 -14.37 3.58 9.13
CA VAL A 47 -15.00 3.85 10.44
C VAL A 47 -15.07 2.58 11.30
N SER A 48 -15.41 1.44 10.69
CA SER A 48 -15.43 0.15 11.39
C SER A 48 -14.05 -0.24 11.92
N ALA A 49 -12.97 0.16 11.24
CA ALA A 49 -11.61 -0.05 11.71
C ALA A 49 -11.29 0.70 13.03
N LEU A 50 -12.06 1.73 13.39
CA LEU A 50 -11.94 2.46 14.65
C LEU A 50 -12.66 1.79 15.82
N VAL A 51 -13.67 0.95 15.57
CA VAL A 51 -14.49 0.32 16.62
C VAL A 51 -13.64 -0.45 17.64
N PRO A 52 -12.68 -1.31 17.23
CA PRO A 52 -11.85 -2.01 18.20
C PRO A 52 -11.03 -1.06 19.09
N LEU A 53 -10.57 0.07 18.53
CA LEU A 53 -9.84 1.09 19.27
C LEU A 53 -10.74 1.75 20.32
N LEU A 54 -11.97 2.13 19.94
CA LEU A 54 -12.96 2.74 20.85
C LEU A 54 -13.28 1.82 22.03
N VAL A 55 -13.53 0.53 21.76
CA VAL A 55 -13.88 -0.46 22.79
C VAL A 55 -12.76 -0.67 23.80
N ILE A 56 -11.51 -0.79 23.36
CA ILE A 56 -10.41 -1.06 24.31
C ILE A 56 -10.07 0.20 25.14
N PHE A 57 -10.12 1.39 24.54
CA PHE A 57 -9.81 2.63 25.26
C PHE A 57 -10.94 3.10 26.19
N GLU A 58 -12.12 2.47 26.17
CA GLU A 58 -13.16 2.65 27.18
C GLU A 58 -12.73 2.07 28.55
N THR A 59 -11.96 0.99 28.54
CA THR A 59 -11.49 0.31 29.77
C THR A 59 -10.04 0.61 30.13
N ARG A 60 -9.24 1.15 29.21
CA ARG A 60 -7.81 1.43 29.43
C ARG A 60 -7.42 2.81 28.91
N ASN A 61 -6.72 3.59 29.73
CA ASN A 61 -6.20 4.90 29.32
C ASN A 61 -5.03 4.78 28.31
N THR A 62 -4.24 3.72 28.41
CA THR A 62 -3.09 3.47 27.52
C THR A 62 -2.94 1.99 27.19
N ILE A 63 -2.43 1.70 25.98
CA ILE A 63 -2.12 0.34 25.52
C ILE A 63 -0.69 0.33 25.00
N ALA A 64 0.19 -0.46 25.62
CA ALA A 64 1.60 -0.57 25.21
C ALA A 64 2.31 0.80 25.03
N GLY A 65 1.96 1.79 25.88
CA GLY A 65 2.50 3.14 25.84
C GLY A 65 1.77 4.13 24.92
N TRP A 66 0.75 3.69 24.18
CA TRP A 66 -0.04 4.53 23.28
C TRP A 66 -1.32 5.01 23.96
N ALA A 67 -1.55 6.33 23.95
CA ALA A 67 -2.85 6.91 24.26
C ALA A 67 -3.81 6.80 23.05
N PHE A 68 -5.11 7.00 23.28
CA PHE A 68 -6.14 6.89 22.23
C PHE A 68 -5.80 7.73 20.99
N ALA A 69 -5.46 9.00 21.17
CA ALA A 69 -5.16 9.92 20.06
C ALA A 69 -3.88 9.52 19.30
N GLU A 70 -2.91 8.94 19.98
CA GLU A 70 -1.68 8.45 19.35
C GLU A 70 -1.94 7.19 18.53
N ALA A 71 -2.75 6.27 19.06
CA ALA A 71 -3.15 5.06 18.35
C ALA A 71 -4.04 5.39 17.14
N LEU A 72 -4.81 6.47 17.20
CA LEU A 72 -5.58 7.00 16.07
C LEU A 72 -4.69 7.42 14.89
N LEU A 73 -3.46 7.92 15.14
CA LEU A 73 -2.48 8.17 14.06
C LEU A 73 -2.10 6.88 13.32
N VAL A 74 -1.94 5.77 14.04
CA VAL A 74 -1.61 4.47 13.43
C VAL A 74 -2.73 4.01 12.52
N VAL A 75 -4.00 4.15 12.96
CA VAL A 75 -5.17 3.85 12.12
C VAL A 75 -5.26 4.78 10.91
N GLY A 76 -4.92 6.06 11.06
CA GLY A 76 -4.85 7.01 9.95
C GLY A 76 -3.84 6.57 8.89
N TRP A 77 -2.63 6.17 9.30
CA TRP A 77 -1.61 5.66 8.39
C TRP A 77 -2.01 4.34 7.72
N PHE A 78 -2.64 3.43 8.48
CA PHE A 78 -3.21 2.20 7.94
C PHE A 78 -4.27 2.49 6.85
N THR A 79 -5.21 3.39 7.14
CA THR A 79 -6.29 3.78 6.21
C THR A 79 -5.72 4.46 4.96
N MET A 80 -4.70 5.32 5.13
CA MET A 80 -4.00 5.97 4.03
C MET A 80 -3.28 4.95 3.13
N LEU A 81 -2.61 3.96 3.73
CA LEU A 81 -1.97 2.87 3.01
C LEU A 81 -2.98 2.02 2.24
N GLN A 82 -4.11 1.66 2.84
CA GLN A 82 -5.18 0.96 2.12
C GLN A 82 -5.66 1.76 0.91
N GLY A 83 -5.95 3.05 1.08
CA GLY A 83 -6.39 3.90 -0.02
C GLY A 83 -5.40 3.93 -1.19
N VAL A 84 -4.10 4.01 -0.90
CA VAL A 84 -3.05 4.03 -1.94
C VAL A 84 -2.85 2.64 -2.56
N ILE A 85 -2.68 1.59 -1.76
CA ILE A 85 -2.38 0.24 -2.27
C ILE A 85 -3.58 -0.32 -3.02
N GLU A 86 -4.78 -0.26 -2.43
CA GLU A 86 -5.98 -0.82 -3.04
C GLU A 86 -6.55 0.07 -4.15
N GLY A 87 -6.25 1.37 -4.14
CA GLY A 87 -6.65 2.30 -5.20
C GLY A 87 -5.74 2.28 -6.42
N ALA A 88 -4.41 2.23 -6.20
CA ALA A 88 -3.44 2.47 -7.26
C ALA A 88 -2.62 1.25 -7.69
N ILE A 89 -2.49 0.23 -6.84
CA ILE A 89 -1.55 -0.88 -7.06
C ILE A 89 -2.28 -2.21 -7.26
N ASN A 90 -3.09 -2.63 -6.28
CA ASN A 90 -3.75 -3.94 -6.30
C ASN A 90 -4.64 -4.16 -7.53
N PRO A 91 -5.47 -3.20 -8.00
CA PRO A 91 -6.34 -3.43 -9.15
C PRO A 91 -5.55 -3.82 -10.41
N SER A 92 -4.37 -3.22 -10.58
CA SER A 92 -3.45 -3.53 -11.67
C SER A 92 -2.76 -4.87 -11.45
N LEU A 93 -2.18 -5.10 -10.26
CA LEU A 93 -1.41 -6.31 -9.99
C LEU A 93 -2.26 -7.58 -9.98
N LEU A 94 -3.50 -7.53 -9.47
CA LEU A 94 -4.41 -8.66 -9.50
C LEU A 94 -4.86 -9.00 -10.93
N SER A 95 -4.95 -8.00 -11.81
CA SER A 95 -5.25 -8.25 -13.23
C SER A 95 -4.16 -9.10 -13.91
N ILE A 96 -2.92 -9.10 -13.42
CA ILE A 96 -1.83 -9.93 -13.98
C ILE A 96 -2.19 -11.41 -13.88
N VAL A 97 -2.79 -11.83 -12.76
CA VAL A 97 -3.21 -13.23 -12.56
C VAL A 97 -4.20 -13.64 -13.65
N GLU A 98 -5.13 -12.76 -14.01
CA GLU A 98 -6.07 -12.98 -15.11
C GLU A 98 -5.37 -13.02 -16.47
N HIS A 99 -4.40 -12.14 -16.73
CA HIS A 99 -3.64 -12.13 -17.97
C HIS A 99 -2.78 -13.38 -18.15
N VAL A 100 -2.19 -13.89 -17.07
CA VAL A 100 -1.44 -15.15 -17.07
C VAL A 100 -2.39 -16.31 -17.36
N ARG A 101 -3.52 -16.38 -16.65
CA ARG A 101 -4.51 -17.45 -16.81
C ARG A 101 -5.11 -17.49 -18.22
N ASN A 102 -5.36 -16.34 -18.82
CA ASN A 102 -6.00 -16.22 -20.13
C ASN A 102 -4.99 -16.19 -21.29
N GLY A 103 -3.69 -16.29 -21.05
CA GLY A 103 -2.65 -16.20 -22.09
C GLY A 103 -2.46 -14.81 -22.70
N THR A 104 -3.14 -13.77 -22.19
CA THR A 104 -3.14 -12.42 -22.77
C THR A 104 -1.99 -11.54 -22.27
N LEU A 105 -1.13 -12.07 -21.39
CA LEU A 105 0.06 -11.35 -20.91
C LEU A 105 1.02 -11.00 -22.06
N ASP A 106 1.05 -11.80 -23.13
CA ASP A 106 1.88 -11.58 -24.32
C ASP A 106 1.66 -10.19 -24.92
N PHE A 107 0.40 -9.72 -24.98
CA PHE A 107 0.06 -8.39 -25.50
C PHE A 107 0.62 -7.24 -24.65
N LEU A 108 0.89 -7.49 -23.37
CA LEU A 108 1.54 -6.51 -22.50
C LEU A 108 3.06 -6.55 -22.66
N LEU A 109 3.65 -7.73 -22.84
CA LEU A 109 5.09 -7.92 -22.96
C LEU A 109 5.67 -7.43 -24.29
N ILE A 110 4.89 -7.43 -25.38
CA ILE A 110 5.33 -6.88 -26.68
C ILE A 110 5.39 -5.34 -26.73
N LYS A 111 4.79 -4.65 -25.75
CA LYS A 111 4.77 -3.18 -25.72
C LYS A 111 6.18 -2.66 -25.42
N PRO A 112 6.66 -1.61 -26.10
CA PRO A 112 8.03 -1.08 -25.92
C PRO A 112 8.15 -0.20 -24.67
N LYS A 113 7.66 -0.69 -23.52
CA LYS A 113 7.70 -0.05 -22.20
C LYS A 113 7.98 -1.10 -21.14
N ASP A 114 8.45 -0.67 -19.98
CA ASP A 114 8.76 -1.59 -18.89
C ASP A 114 7.52 -2.40 -18.48
N ALA A 115 7.62 -3.72 -18.53
CA ALA A 115 6.52 -4.62 -18.21
C ALA A 115 5.98 -4.36 -16.78
N GLN A 116 6.87 -4.17 -15.80
CA GLN A 116 6.41 -3.92 -14.43
C GLN A 116 5.63 -2.62 -14.31
N PHE A 117 6.03 -1.56 -15.01
CA PHE A 117 5.26 -0.32 -15.04
C PHE A 117 3.87 -0.58 -15.63
N LEU A 118 3.79 -1.17 -16.82
CA LEU A 118 2.51 -1.45 -17.49
C LEU A 118 1.59 -2.33 -16.66
N LEU A 119 2.16 -3.33 -15.98
CA LEU A 119 1.45 -4.27 -15.13
C LEU A 119 1.00 -3.65 -13.79
N SER A 120 1.65 -2.58 -13.34
CA SER A 120 1.34 -1.92 -12.06
C SER A 120 0.42 -0.72 -12.19
N THR A 121 0.22 -0.19 -13.39
CA THR A 121 -0.57 1.04 -13.63
C THR A 121 -1.71 0.83 -14.62
N SER A 122 -2.05 -0.41 -14.98
CA SER A 122 -3.08 -0.73 -15.97
C SER A 122 -4.50 -0.36 -15.53
N ARG A 123 -4.79 -0.41 -14.23
CA ARG A 123 -6.09 -0.16 -13.62
C ARG A 123 -5.95 0.58 -12.29
N PHE A 124 -6.85 1.52 -12.08
CA PHE A 124 -7.02 2.25 -10.82
C PHE A 124 -8.46 2.11 -10.33
N SER A 125 -8.65 2.15 -9.02
CA SER A 125 -9.95 2.15 -8.34
C SER A 125 -10.19 3.53 -7.70
N PRO A 126 -10.83 4.47 -8.41
CA PRO A 126 -10.91 5.87 -7.98
C PRO A 126 -11.70 6.09 -6.70
N TRP A 127 -12.65 5.21 -6.37
CA TRP A 127 -13.45 5.28 -5.14
C TRP A 127 -12.59 5.11 -3.86
N LYS A 128 -11.43 4.43 -3.95
CA LYS A 128 -10.48 4.28 -2.85
C LYS A 128 -9.86 5.61 -2.39
N CYS A 129 -10.01 6.69 -3.17
CA CYS A 129 -9.70 8.05 -2.70
C CYS A 129 -10.51 8.43 -1.43
N ALA A 130 -11.67 7.81 -1.20
CA ALA A 130 -12.44 7.99 0.03
C ALA A 130 -11.63 7.59 1.28
N ASN A 131 -10.80 6.55 1.21
CA ASN A 131 -9.92 6.16 2.32
C ASN A 131 -8.82 7.19 2.56
N VAL A 132 -8.26 7.78 1.51
CA VAL A 132 -7.25 8.85 1.64
C VAL A 132 -7.87 10.07 2.33
N ILE A 133 -9.07 10.48 1.93
CA ILE A 133 -9.81 11.57 2.57
C ILE A 133 -10.09 11.23 4.04
N THR A 134 -10.58 10.02 4.31
CA THR A 134 -10.88 9.55 5.66
C THR A 134 -9.63 9.54 6.55
N ALA A 135 -8.49 9.11 6.02
CA ALA A 135 -7.21 9.16 6.73
C ALA A 135 -6.81 10.59 7.13
N PHE A 136 -6.99 11.57 6.23
CA PHE A 136 -6.74 12.98 6.57
C PHE A 136 -7.67 13.50 7.68
N VAL A 137 -8.94 13.09 7.67
CA VAL A 137 -9.88 13.42 8.77
C VAL A 137 -9.38 12.80 10.08
N ILE A 138 -8.98 11.52 10.07
CA ILE A 138 -8.44 10.80 11.24
C ILE A 138 -7.18 11.51 11.76
N PHE A 139 -6.23 11.87 10.90
CA PHE A 139 -5.03 12.62 11.29
C PHE A 139 -5.38 13.98 11.90
N GLY A 140 -6.33 14.71 11.31
CA GLY A 140 -6.78 16.00 11.83
C GLY A 140 -7.39 15.87 13.24
N VAL A 141 -8.20 14.85 13.47
CA VAL A 141 -8.79 14.58 14.81
C VAL A 141 -7.71 14.15 15.80
N ALA A 142 -6.79 13.29 15.41
CA ALA A 142 -5.70 12.82 16.26
C ALA A 142 -4.77 13.97 16.67
N LEU A 143 -4.28 14.75 15.71
CA LEU A 143 -3.36 15.88 15.95
C LEU A 143 -4.00 17.02 16.74
N ARG A 144 -5.32 17.23 16.64
CA ARG A 144 -6.02 18.20 17.50
C ARG A 144 -6.09 17.76 18.97
N ARG A 145 -6.11 16.45 19.23
CA ARG A 145 -6.14 15.88 20.59
C ARG A 145 -4.75 15.70 21.17
N ILE A 146 -3.74 15.59 20.33
CA ILE A 146 -2.34 15.56 20.73
C ILE A 146 -1.91 17.02 20.94
N GLU A 147 -1.54 17.41 22.16
CA GLU A 147 -1.09 18.78 22.50
C GLU A 147 0.28 19.17 21.89
N ARG A 148 0.69 18.51 20.81
CA ARG A 148 1.95 18.71 20.09
C ARG A 148 1.65 18.95 18.62
N THR A 149 2.21 20.02 18.09
CA THR A 149 2.28 20.26 16.64
C THR A 149 3.51 19.55 16.04
N PRO A 150 3.34 18.71 15.00
CA PRO A 150 4.47 18.09 14.31
C PRO A 150 5.38 19.13 13.67
N THR A 151 6.69 18.97 13.82
CA THR A 151 7.68 19.83 13.17
C THR A 151 7.83 19.47 11.68
N ALA A 152 8.49 20.34 10.90
CA ALA A 152 8.78 20.03 9.49
C ALA A 152 9.63 18.75 9.32
N VAL A 153 10.51 18.46 10.29
CA VAL A 153 11.33 17.23 10.30
C VAL A 153 10.46 16.00 10.57
N ASP A 154 9.53 16.10 11.52
CA ASP A 154 8.58 15.03 11.85
C ASP A 154 7.73 14.64 10.62
N ILE A 155 7.22 15.65 9.91
CA ILE A 155 6.43 15.48 8.67
C ILE A 155 7.29 14.87 7.56
N ALA A 156 8.54 15.32 7.39
CA ALA A 156 9.45 14.77 6.40
C ALA A 156 9.75 13.29 6.68
N PHE A 157 10.04 12.93 7.93
CA PHE A 157 10.30 11.54 8.33
C PHE A 157 9.06 10.66 8.12
N ALA A 158 7.89 11.14 8.53
CA ALA A 158 6.63 10.42 8.34
C ALA A 158 6.34 10.19 6.85
N THR A 159 6.59 11.19 6.01
CA THR A 159 6.41 11.09 4.54
C THR A 159 7.39 10.08 3.92
N MET A 160 8.68 10.13 4.29
CA MET A 160 9.67 9.17 3.81
C MET A 160 9.32 7.72 4.20
N LEU A 161 8.85 7.53 5.44
CA LEU A 161 8.40 6.22 5.91
C LEU A 161 7.13 5.76 5.22
N PHE A 162 6.19 6.66 4.93
CA PHE A 162 5.00 6.33 4.16
C PHE A 162 5.36 5.85 2.75
N VAL A 163 6.27 6.54 2.06
CA VAL A 163 6.78 6.10 0.75
C VAL A 163 7.45 4.74 0.86
N ALA A 164 8.24 4.51 1.91
CA ALA A 164 8.86 3.21 2.18
C ALA A 164 7.83 2.11 2.43
N ALA A 165 6.77 2.40 3.19
CA ALA A 165 5.67 1.49 3.47
C ALA A 165 4.91 1.09 2.21
N VAL A 166 4.58 2.07 1.36
CA VAL A 166 3.96 1.83 0.03
C VAL A 166 4.87 0.96 -0.83
N ALA A 167 6.18 1.25 -0.86
CA ALA A 167 7.15 0.47 -1.63
C ALA A 167 7.25 -0.99 -1.15
N ILE A 168 7.26 -1.22 0.17
CA ILE A 168 7.28 -2.58 0.72
C ILE A 168 5.98 -3.33 0.38
N LEU A 169 4.81 -2.73 0.59
CA LEU A 169 3.53 -3.39 0.27
C LEU A 169 3.39 -3.68 -1.22
N TYR A 170 3.81 -2.74 -2.07
CA TYR A 170 3.92 -2.96 -3.50
C TYR A 170 4.81 -4.17 -3.81
N SER A 171 6.00 -4.24 -3.21
CA SER A 171 6.92 -5.36 -3.40
C SER A 171 6.35 -6.69 -2.93
N ILE A 172 5.67 -6.75 -1.79
CA ILE A 172 5.04 -7.98 -1.29
C ILE A 172 3.91 -8.43 -2.21
N THR A 173 3.08 -7.50 -2.67
CA THR A 173 2.00 -7.81 -3.61
C THR A 173 2.58 -8.32 -4.93
N LEU A 174 3.64 -7.68 -5.43
CA LEU A 174 4.31 -8.08 -6.66
C LEU A 174 4.96 -9.46 -6.53
N LEU A 175 5.55 -9.78 -5.38
CA LEU A 175 6.08 -11.12 -5.08
C LEU A 175 4.95 -12.17 -5.06
N SER A 176 3.82 -11.84 -4.45
CA SER A 176 2.64 -12.72 -4.37
C SER A 176 2.09 -13.02 -5.76
N VAL A 177 1.94 -11.99 -6.59
CA VAL A 177 1.49 -12.16 -7.98
C VAL A 177 2.56 -12.84 -8.84
N SER A 178 3.84 -12.63 -8.58
CA SER A 178 4.93 -13.31 -9.31
C SER A 178 4.90 -14.83 -9.10
N ALA A 179 4.27 -15.33 -8.04
CA ALA A 179 4.04 -16.76 -7.86
C ALA A 179 3.03 -17.32 -8.88
N SER A 180 2.19 -16.49 -9.53
CA SER A 180 1.15 -16.93 -10.48
C SER A 180 1.70 -17.47 -11.78
N PHE A 181 2.97 -17.17 -12.03
CA PHE A 181 3.73 -17.74 -13.12
C PHE A 181 4.11 -19.21 -12.89
N PHE A 182 4.06 -19.68 -11.64
CA PHE A 182 4.44 -21.05 -11.27
C PHE A 182 3.26 -21.88 -10.74
N VAL A 183 2.26 -21.23 -10.13
CA VAL A 183 1.11 -21.90 -9.50
C VAL A 183 -0.20 -21.33 -10.04
N VAL A 184 -1.10 -22.22 -10.49
CA VAL A 184 -2.35 -21.88 -11.20
C VAL A 184 -3.41 -21.20 -10.31
N ARG A 185 -3.37 -21.38 -8.98
CA ARG A 185 -4.32 -20.76 -8.03
C ARG A 185 -3.60 -20.06 -6.89
N ILE A 186 -3.72 -18.74 -6.84
CA ILE A 186 -3.09 -17.87 -5.81
C ILE A 186 -4.11 -17.07 -5.02
N ASP A 187 -5.38 -17.19 -5.35
CA ASP A 187 -6.47 -16.47 -4.70
C ASP A 187 -6.44 -16.65 -3.16
N ASN A 188 -6.12 -17.87 -2.70
CA ASN A 188 -5.96 -18.18 -1.28
C ASN A 188 -4.78 -17.45 -0.62
N LEU A 189 -3.67 -17.24 -1.33
CA LEU A 189 -2.50 -16.54 -0.80
C LEU A 189 -2.77 -15.04 -0.68
N THR A 190 -3.43 -14.46 -1.69
CA THR A 190 -3.88 -13.06 -1.64
C THR A 190 -4.86 -12.85 -0.49
N TYR A 191 -5.83 -13.75 -0.31
CA TYR A 191 -6.80 -13.66 0.78
C TYR A 191 -6.15 -13.77 2.18
N LEU A 192 -5.21 -14.70 2.34
CA LEU A 192 -4.42 -14.83 3.57
C LEU A 192 -3.66 -13.53 3.86
N PHE A 193 -3.02 -12.94 2.85
CA PHE A 193 -2.28 -11.68 3.03
C PHE A 193 -3.19 -10.52 3.42
N SER A 194 -4.34 -10.35 2.76
CA SER A 194 -5.32 -9.31 3.11
C SER A 194 -5.82 -9.47 4.54
N SER A 195 -6.09 -10.71 4.98
CA SER A 195 -6.54 -11.00 6.35
C SER A 195 -5.47 -10.67 7.40
N LEU A 196 -4.19 -10.89 7.08
CA LEU A 196 -3.08 -10.48 7.95
C LEU A 196 -2.88 -8.96 7.95
N PHE A 197 -3.11 -8.30 6.81
CA PHE A 197 -3.01 -6.85 6.67
C PHE A 197 -3.96 -6.12 7.62
N ASP A 198 -5.16 -6.65 7.83
CA ASP A 198 -6.13 -6.09 8.77
C ASP A 198 -5.59 -5.89 10.19
N VAL A 199 -4.65 -6.74 10.62
CA VAL A 199 -4.04 -6.66 11.95
C VAL A 199 -3.10 -5.45 12.08
N ALA A 200 -2.63 -4.88 10.95
CA ALA A 200 -1.73 -3.72 10.90
C ALA A 200 -2.35 -2.40 11.38
N ARG A 201 -3.67 -2.38 11.63
CA ARG A 201 -4.38 -1.23 12.24
C ARG A 201 -3.95 -0.95 13.69
N TRP A 202 -3.28 -1.90 14.34
CA TRP A 202 -2.78 -1.78 15.70
C TRP A 202 -1.30 -1.42 15.76
N PRO A 203 -0.85 -0.67 16.79
CA PRO A 203 0.57 -0.42 17.00
C PRO A 203 1.33 -1.74 17.16
N SER A 204 2.47 -1.86 16.47
CA SER A 204 3.27 -3.09 16.48
C SER A 204 3.75 -3.53 17.86
N SER A 205 3.89 -2.60 18.81
CA SER A 205 4.27 -2.88 20.20
C SER A 205 3.23 -3.68 20.99
N VAL A 206 1.99 -3.79 20.49
CA VAL A 206 0.92 -4.59 21.10
C VAL A 206 1.18 -6.09 20.95
N PHE A 207 1.86 -6.53 19.88
CA PHE A 207 2.09 -7.94 19.59
C PHE A 207 3.28 -8.52 20.36
N ARG A 208 3.16 -9.76 20.84
CA ARG A 208 4.20 -10.52 21.57
C ARG A 208 4.47 -11.88 20.91
N GLY A 209 5.62 -12.48 21.20
CA GLY A 209 5.97 -13.84 20.74
C GLY A 209 6.13 -13.96 19.21
N ALA A 210 5.64 -15.07 18.65
CA ALA A 210 5.77 -15.41 17.22
C ALA A 210 5.11 -14.37 16.29
N LEU A 211 3.97 -13.80 16.69
CA LEU A 211 3.29 -12.76 15.91
C LEU A 211 4.15 -11.50 15.75
N ARG A 212 4.88 -11.11 16.79
CA ARG A 212 5.82 -9.99 16.72
C ARG A 212 6.93 -10.27 15.70
N PHE A 213 7.45 -11.50 15.65
CA PHE A 213 8.47 -11.88 14.68
C PHE A 213 7.94 -11.76 13.23
N VAL A 214 6.78 -12.35 12.95
CA VAL A 214 6.14 -12.28 11.62
C VAL A 214 5.91 -10.82 11.21
N PHE A 215 5.33 -10.00 12.09
CA PHE A 215 4.99 -8.61 11.80
C PHE A 215 6.16 -7.62 11.85
N THR A 216 7.34 -8.08 12.26
CA THR A 216 8.57 -7.27 12.23
C THR A 216 9.45 -7.65 11.05
N PHE A 217 9.55 -8.94 10.73
CA PHE A 217 10.54 -9.45 9.77
C PHE A 217 9.93 -9.94 8.45
N ILE A 218 8.73 -10.51 8.46
CA ILE A 218 8.10 -11.07 7.25
C ILE A 218 7.24 -10.00 6.59
N ILE A 219 6.33 -9.40 7.35
CA ILE A 219 5.47 -8.31 6.88
C ILE A 219 5.65 -7.16 7.87
N PRO A 220 6.55 -6.18 7.60
CA PRO A 220 6.99 -5.21 8.60
C PRO A 220 5.92 -4.14 8.87
N PHE A 221 4.78 -4.52 9.46
CA PHE A 221 3.63 -3.64 9.72
C PHE A 221 3.99 -2.50 10.67
N GLY A 222 4.87 -2.75 11.64
CA GLY A 222 5.38 -1.69 12.51
C GLY A 222 6.06 -0.56 11.75
N LEU A 223 6.83 -0.91 10.72
CA LEU A 223 7.45 0.07 9.83
C LEU A 223 6.39 0.82 9.00
N MET A 224 5.36 0.11 8.57
CA MET A 224 4.33 0.65 7.67
C MET A 224 3.39 1.64 8.36
N THR A 225 2.95 1.35 9.60
CA THR A 225 1.91 2.15 10.28
C THR A 225 2.40 2.78 11.58
N THR A 226 3.24 2.08 12.35
CA THR A 226 3.71 2.56 13.66
C THR A 226 4.82 3.60 13.53
N TYR A 227 5.83 3.37 12.69
CA TYR A 227 6.96 4.30 12.54
C TYR A 227 6.55 5.67 11.99
N PRO A 228 5.68 5.79 10.97
CA PRO A 228 5.18 7.11 10.55
C PRO A 228 4.41 7.82 11.66
N ALA A 229 3.66 7.10 12.50
CA ALA A 229 3.00 7.68 13.67
C ALA A 229 4.01 8.15 14.73
N GLU A 230 5.03 7.33 15.04
CA GLU A 230 6.13 7.71 15.94
C GLU A 230 6.89 8.95 15.41
N ALA A 231 7.04 9.08 14.09
CA ALA A 231 7.66 10.23 13.45
C ALA A 231 6.84 11.50 13.68
N LEU A 232 5.51 11.46 13.47
CA LEU A 232 4.63 12.60 13.77
C LEU A 232 4.61 12.99 15.25
N LEU A 233 4.83 12.03 16.14
CA LEU A 233 4.98 12.26 17.58
C LEU A 233 6.38 12.78 17.98
N GLY A 234 7.32 12.84 17.03
CA GLY A 234 8.72 13.21 17.26
C GLY A 234 9.49 12.23 18.14
N ARG A 235 9.07 10.96 18.15
CA ARG A 235 9.67 9.87 18.93
C ARG A 235 10.55 8.95 18.08
N LEU A 236 10.57 9.14 16.76
CA LEU A 236 11.29 8.27 15.84
C LEU A 236 12.79 8.64 15.78
N PRO A 237 13.71 7.75 16.22
CA PRO A 237 15.13 7.97 16.03
C PRO A 237 15.54 7.81 14.57
N VAL A 238 16.53 8.59 14.13
CA VAL A 238 17.09 8.58 12.77
C VAL A 238 17.54 7.17 12.35
N MET A 239 18.08 6.39 13.29
CA MET A 239 18.50 5.02 13.03
C MET A 239 17.34 4.11 12.58
N ARG A 240 16.14 4.26 13.17
CA ARG A 240 14.96 3.48 12.75
C ARG A 240 14.48 3.88 11.35
N LEU A 241 14.57 5.17 11.01
CA LEU A 241 14.31 5.65 9.66
C LEU A 241 15.27 5.00 8.66
N ALA A 242 16.58 5.04 8.93
CA ALA A 242 17.58 4.47 8.03
C ALA A 242 17.38 2.96 7.82
N VAL A 243 17.11 2.20 8.89
CA VAL A 243 16.77 0.77 8.80
C VAL A 243 15.51 0.55 7.97
N ALA A 244 14.47 1.36 8.18
CA ALA A 244 13.23 1.23 7.43
C ALA A 244 13.42 1.45 5.92
N LEU A 245 14.18 2.47 5.54
CA LEU A 245 14.51 2.76 4.15
C LEU A 245 15.36 1.65 3.52
N THR A 246 16.28 1.06 4.29
CA THR A 246 17.13 -0.05 3.84
C THR A 246 16.30 -1.30 3.58
N ILE A 247 15.36 -1.62 4.49
CA ILE A 247 14.41 -2.73 4.31
C ILE A 247 13.55 -2.49 3.07
N ALA A 248 13.00 -1.29 2.90
CA ALA A 248 12.20 -0.97 1.72
C ALA A 248 12.99 -1.13 0.42
N LEU A 249 14.24 -0.68 0.38
CA LEU A 249 15.11 -0.86 -0.78
C LEU A 249 15.38 -2.34 -1.07
N ALA A 250 15.63 -3.15 -0.04
CA ALA A 250 15.82 -4.60 -0.20
C ALA A 250 14.57 -5.29 -0.78
N PHE A 251 13.37 -4.93 -0.31
CA PHE A 251 12.11 -5.44 -0.84
C PHE A 251 11.89 -5.03 -2.32
N VAL A 252 12.18 -3.78 -2.67
CA VAL A 252 12.06 -3.29 -4.06
C VAL A 252 13.01 -4.03 -4.99
N ILE A 253 14.27 -4.19 -4.59
CA ILE A 253 15.26 -4.93 -5.40
C ILE A 253 14.85 -6.41 -5.51
N GLY A 254 14.50 -7.05 -4.39
CA GLY A 254 14.11 -8.45 -4.34
C GLY A 254 12.89 -8.74 -5.23
N SER A 255 11.82 -7.96 -5.08
CA SER A 255 10.60 -8.10 -5.88
C SER A 255 10.84 -7.88 -7.38
N ARG A 256 11.67 -6.88 -7.75
CA ARG A 256 12.07 -6.65 -9.15
C ARG A 256 12.80 -7.84 -9.74
N VAL A 257 13.74 -8.41 -9.00
CA VAL A 257 14.54 -9.56 -9.43
C VAL A 257 13.64 -10.79 -9.61
N VAL A 258 12.75 -11.05 -8.66
CA VAL A 258 11.80 -12.16 -8.72
C VAL A 258 10.86 -12.00 -9.92
N LEU A 259 10.23 -10.84 -10.12
CA LEU A 259 9.35 -10.61 -11.25
C LEU A 259 10.06 -10.87 -12.59
N ARG A 260 11.30 -10.35 -12.75
CA ARG A 260 12.08 -10.57 -13.99
C ARG A 260 12.38 -12.04 -14.21
N ARG A 261 12.56 -12.84 -13.16
CA ARG A 261 12.73 -14.29 -13.28
C ARG A 261 11.41 -14.98 -13.59
N SER A 262 10.30 -14.59 -12.94
CA SER A 262 8.97 -15.15 -13.19
C SER A 262 8.52 -14.94 -14.64
N ILE A 263 8.70 -13.74 -15.20
CA ILE A 263 8.35 -13.44 -16.60
C ILE A 263 9.10 -14.35 -17.59
N ARG A 264 10.34 -14.77 -17.27
CA ARG A 264 11.11 -15.69 -18.14
C ARG A 264 10.57 -17.12 -18.12
N HIS A 265 9.83 -17.50 -17.09
CA HIS A 265 9.19 -18.82 -16.97
C HIS A 265 7.75 -18.80 -17.49
N TYR A 266 7.26 -17.65 -17.94
CA TYR A 266 5.94 -17.56 -18.53
C TYR A 266 5.88 -18.37 -19.84
N THR A 267 5.06 -19.41 -19.85
CA THR A 267 4.64 -20.12 -21.05
C THR A 267 3.21 -19.71 -21.36
N SER A 268 2.98 -19.18 -22.56
CA SER A 268 1.65 -18.77 -22.99
C SER A 268 0.69 -19.96 -22.93
N ALA A 269 -0.52 -19.71 -22.44
CA ALA A 269 -1.58 -20.73 -22.42
C ALA A 269 -2.17 -21.02 -23.81
N SER A 270 -1.64 -20.40 -24.88
CA SER A 270 -2.09 -20.64 -26.25
C SER A 270 -1.54 -21.95 -26.80
N SER A 271 -2.46 -22.86 -27.12
CA SER A 271 -2.30 -23.86 -28.19
C SER A 271 -2.24 -23.18 -29.56
#